data_AF-A0A0C1ZPV5-F1
#
_entry.id   AF-A0A0C1ZPV5-F1
#
_cell.length_a   1.000
_cell.length_b   1.000
_cell.length_c   1.000
_cell.angle_alpha   90.00
_cell.angle_beta   90.00
_cell.angle_gamma   90.00
#
_symmetry.space_group_name_H-M   'P 1'
#
loop_
_entity.id
_entity.type
_entity.pdbx_description
1 polymer ?
#
loop_
_entity_poly.entity_id
_entity_poly.type
_entity_poly.pdbx_seq_one_letter_code
_entity_poly.pdbx_strand_id
1 'polypeptide(L)'
;MGAGVGPGRFDLVLVDPPYEQLDLYAAVLDALVTHEHLADDAVIVIEYQKHRGRAPQIPFPTSLRSEAKRDHGQTALEFLRYQPSQTSPS
;
A
#
# COMPACT_ATOMS: atom_id res chain seq x y z
N MET A 1 5.41 -22.36 -13.81
CA MET A 1 4.51 -21.57 -14.67
C MET A 1 4.50 -20.15 -14.12
N GLY A 2 5.06 -19.19 -14.86
CA GLY A 2 5.11 -17.80 -14.42
C GLY A 2 3.73 -17.15 -14.60
N ALA A 3 3.21 -16.52 -13.55
CA ALA A 3 1.99 -15.72 -13.63
C ALA A 3 2.31 -14.41 -14.36
N GLY A 4 2.31 -14.46 -15.69
CA GLY A 4 2.23 -13.26 -16.52
C GLY A 4 0.78 -12.79 -16.54
N VAL A 5 0.42 -11.91 -15.62
CA VAL A 5 -0.81 -11.11 -15.72
C VAL A 5 -0.41 -9.78 -16.37
N GLY A 6 -0.82 -9.58 -17.63
CA GLY A 6 -0.85 -8.25 -18.25
C GLY A 6 -1.80 -7.32 -17.47
N PRO A 7 -1.82 -6.00 -17.73
CA PRO A 7 -2.13 -4.95 -16.75
C PRO A 7 -3.61 -4.99 -16.30
N GLY A 8 -3.90 -5.91 -15.39
CA GLY A 8 -5.14 -5.98 -14.66
C GLY A 8 -5.01 -5.16 -13.39
N ARG A 9 -6.09 -4.48 -13.03
CA ARG A 9 -6.25 -3.90 -11.69
C ARG A 9 -6.28 -5.02 -10.65
N PHE A 10 -5.51 -4.88 -9.59
CA PHE A 10 -5.40 -5.86 -8.50
C PHE A 10 -6.35 -5.51 -7.36
N ASP A 11 -7.07 -6.50 -6.85
CA ASP A 11 -7.91 -6.36 -5.65
C ASP A 11 -7.10 -6.45 -4.34
N LEU A 12 -5.93 -7.09 -4.39
CA LEU A 12 -5.00 -7.24 -3.27
C LEU A 12 -3.57 -7.05 -3.74
N VAL A 13 -2.84 -6.16 -3.08
CA VAL A 13 -1.40 -5.94 -3.29
C VAL A 13 -0.66 -6.12 -1.97
N LEU A 14 0.43 -6.88 -2.00
CA LEU A 14 1.33 -7.07 -0.87
C LEU A 14 2.61 -6.29 -1.15
N VAL A 15 2.97 -5.39 -0.24
CA VAL A 15 4.12 -4.49 -0.37
C VAL A 15 5.08 -4.76 0.79
N ASP A 16 6.16 -5.46 0.47
CA ASP A 16 7.22 -5.84 1.41
C ASP A 16 8.60 -5.34 0.91
N PRO A 17 8.85 -4.01 0.93
CA PRO A 17 10.14 -3.46 0.58
C PRO A 17 11.12 -3.62 1.76
N PRO A 18 12.45 -3.57 1.51
CA PRO A 18 13.43 -3.62 2.58
C PRO A 18 13.19 -2.51 3.62
N TYR A 19 13.09 -2.87 4.91
CA TYR A 19 12.71 -1.93 5.99
C TYR A 19 13.61 -0.69 6.11
N GLU A 20 14.86 -0.77 5.66
CA GLU A 20 15.84 0.33 5.70
C GLU A 20 15.53 1.43 4.67
N GLN A 21 14.66 1.17 3.70
CA GLN A 21 14.35 2.07 2.58
C GLN A 21 12.92 2.61 2.70
N LEU A 22 12.70 3.48 3.70
CA LEU A 22 11.38 4.09 3.93
C LEU A 22 10.83 4.85 2.72
N ASP A 23 11.69 5.49 1.94
CA ASP A 23 11.30 6.24 0.74
C ASP A 23 10.70 5.32 -0.35
N LEU A 24 11.09 4.04 -0.36
CA LEU A 24 10.59 3.07 -1.33
C LEU A 24 9.12 2.74 -1.09
N TYR A 25 8.65 2.77 0.16
CA TYR A 25 7.24 2.54 0.49
C TYR A 25 6.36 3.59 -0.20
N ALA A 26 6.68 4.86 -0.01
CA ALA A 26 5.93 5.96 -0.61
C ALA A 26 5.94 5.87 -2.13
N ALA A 27 7.12 5.68 -2.73
CA ALA A 27 7.26 5.58 -4.19
C ALA A 27 6.47 4.41 -4.79
N VAL A 28 6.43 3.24 -4.13
CA VAL A 28 5.65 2.09 -4.59
C VAL A 28 4.16 2.36 -4.49
N LEU A 29 3.69 2.94 -3.38
CA LEU A 29 2.27 3.28 -3.19
C LEU A 29 1.82 4.33 -4.21
N ASP A 30 2.64 5.35 -4.46
CA ASP A 30 2.39 6.35 -5.51
C ASP A 30 2.32 5.71 -6.90
N ALA A 31 3.22 4.79 -7.23
CA ALA A 31 3.23 4.10 -8.51
C ALA A 31 1.99 3.21 -8.70
N LEU A 32 1.53 2.50 -7.66
CA LEU A 32 0.32 1.68 -7.71
C LEU A 32 -0.93 2.51 -8.02
N VAL A 33 -1.03 3.70 -7.42
CA VAL A 33 -2.13 4.63 -7.67
C VAL A 33 -2.00 5.29 -9.05
N THR A 34 -0.82 5.80 -9.40
CA THR A 34 -0.59 6.60 -10.62
C THR A 34 -0.72 5.78 -11.90
N HIS A 35 -0.30 4.52 -11.87
CA HIS A 35 -0.40 3.63 -13.03
C HIS A 35 -1.71 2.84 -13.10
N GLU A 36 -2.69 3.20 -12.26
CA GLU A 36 -4.01 2.55 -12.21
C GLU A 36 -3.95 1.03 -12.04
N HIS A 37 -3.01 0.55 -11.21
CA HIS A 37 -2.85 -0.88 -10.94
C HIS A 37 -3.87 -1.42 -9.91
N LEU A 38 -4.70 -0.57 -9.32
CA LEU A 38 -5.60 -0.92 -8.22
C LEU A 38 -7.06 -0.98 -8.69
N ALA A 39 -7.76 -2.04 -8.32
CA ALA A 39 -9.21 -2.12 -8.48
C ALA A 39 -9.90 -1.18 -7.49
N ASP A 40 -11.14 -0.81 -7.76
CA ASP A 40 -11.94 -0.06 -6.79
C ASP A 40 -12.04 -0.87 -5.48
N ASP A 41 -11.85 -0.21 -4.34
CA ASP A 41 -11.77 -0.85 -3.02
C ASP A 41 -10.64 -1.87 -2.83
N ALA A 42 -9.58 -1.84 -3.66
CA ALA A 42 -8.42 -2.72 -3.48
C ALA A 42 -7.78 -2.59 -2.08
N VAL A 43 -7.29 -3.70 -1.56
CA VAL A 43 -6.52 -3.76 -0.31
C VAL A 43 -5.04 -3.75 -0.63
N ILE A 44 -4.29 -2.89 0.05
CA ILE A 44 -2.84 -2.92 0.05
C ILE A 44 -2.39 -3.27 1.46
N VAL A 45 -1.55 -4.29 1.58
CA VAL A 45 -0.93 -4.66 2.86
C VAL A 45 0.53 -4.25 2.79
N ILE A 46 0.93 -3.33 3.66
CA ILE A 46 2.34 -2.96 3.82
C ILE A 46 2.89 -3.64 5.07
N GLU A 47 4.11 -4.15 4.98
CA GLU A 47 4.85 -4.66 6.12
C GLU A 47 6.01 -3.71 6.47
N TYR A 48 6.11 -3.28 7.73
CA TYR A 48 7.23 -2.46 8.18
C TYR A 48 7.70 -2.82 9.58
N GLN A 49 8.97 -2.52 9.85
CA GLN A 49 9.54 -2.67 11.18
C GLN A 49 9.33 -1.41 12.02
N LYS A 50 8.90 -1.59 13.27
CA LYS A 50 8.78 -0.52 14.26
C LYS A 50 10.14 -0.20 14.85
N HIS A 51 10.50 1.07 14.88
CA HIS A 51 11.69 1.53 15.59
C HIS A 51 11.29 2.10 16.95
N ARG A 52 11.87 1.53 18.02
CA ARG A 52 11.56 1.89 19.42
C ARG A 52 10.04 1.85 19.73
N GLY A 53 9.34 0.86 19.18
CA GLY A 53 7.90 0.66 19.39
C GLY A 53 6.99 1.62 18.62
N ARG A 54 7.53 2.45 17.72
CA ARG A 54 6.76 3.38 16.91
C ARG A 54 6.79 2.97 15.43
N ALA A 55 5.66 3.17 14.76
CA ALA A 55 5.59 3.05 13.31
C ALA A 55 6.44 4.15 12.65
N PRO A 56 7.13 3.84 11.53
CA PRO A 56 7.72 4.88 10.69
C PRO A 56 6.64 5.79 10.13
N GLN A 57 7.02 7.04 9.82
CA GLN A 57 6.14 7.96 9.11
C GLN A 57 6.27 7.69 7.62
N ILE A 58 5.27 7.03 7.04
CA ILE A 58 5.19 6.77 5.60
C ILE A 58 4.08 7.68 5.06
N PRO A 59 4.37 8.60 4.13
CA PRO A 59 3.33 9.40 3.50
C PRO A 59 2.54 8.51 2.54
N PHE A 60 1.25 8.32 2.83
CA PHE A 60 0.35 7.61 1.94
C PHE A 60 -0.33 8.59 0.98
N PRO A 61 -0.56 8.20 -0.29
CA PRO A 61 -1.47 8.91 -1.18
C PRO A 61 -2.82 9.16 -0.51
N THR A 62 -3.47 10.29 -0.79
CA THR A 62 -4.77 10.63 -0.18
C THR A 62 -5.90 9.67 -0.55
N SER A 63 -5.75 8.95 -1.66
CA SER A 63 -6.65 7.86 -2.09
C SER A 63 -6.44 6.56 -1.32
N LEU A 64 -5.42 6.47 -0.46
CA LEU A 64 -5.16 5.32 0.40
C LEU A 64 -5.49 5.64 1.86
N ARG A 65 -6.41 4.86 2.43
CA ARG A 65 -6.84 5.01 3.82
C ARG A 65 -6.41 3.80 4.64
N SER A 66 -5.71 4.01 5.75
CA SER A 66 -5.46 2.95 6.74
C SER A 66 -6.77 2.49 7.38
N GLU A 67 -7.07 1.19 7.28
CA GLU A 67 -8.26 0.57 7.88
C GLU A 67 -7.94 -0.28 9.11
N ALA A 68 -6.77 -0.93 9.12
CA ALA A 68 -6.35 -1.77 10.23
C ALA A 68 -4.82 -1.82 10.36
N LYS A 69 -4.35 -2.05 11.59
CA LYS A 69 -2.95 -2.35 11.88
C LYS A 69 -2.88 -3.60 12.74
N ARG A 70 -1.92 -4.48 12.46
CA ARG A 70 -1.66 -5.70 13.25
C ARG A 70 -0.19 -5.76 13.62
N ASP A 71 0.07 -5.84 14.91
CA ASP A 71 1.42 -5.90 15.46
C ASP A 71 1.89 -7.34 15.65
N HIS A 72 3.11 -7.62 15.22
CA HIS A 72 3.79 -8.90 15.36
C HIS A 72 5.19 -8.67 15.94
N GLY A 73 5.25 -8.44 17.26
CA GLY A 73 6.50 -8.10 17.94
C GLY A 73 7.06 -6.76 17.44
N GLN A 74 8.18 -6.81 16.73
CA GLN A 74 8.83 -5.63 16.13
C GLN A 74 8.29 -5.28 14.73
N THR A 75 7.57 -6.18 14.09
CA THR A 75 6.97 -5.94 12.77
C THR A 75 5.51 -5.49 12.94
N ALA A 76 5.01 -4.70 12.00
CA ALA A 76 3.61 -4.37 11.89
C ALA A 76 3.14 -4.52 10.44
N LEU A 77 1.92 -5.03 10.29
CA LEU A 77 1.17 -5.03 9.04
C LEU A 77 0.15 -3.90 9.08
N GLU A 78 0.12 -3.08 8.06
CA GLU A 78 -0.88 -2.02 7.89
C GLU A 78 -1.69 -2.25 6.62
N PHE A 79 -3.00 -2.27 6.79
CA PHE A 79 -3.97 -2.53 5.74
C PHE A 79 -4.52 -1.20 5.26
N LEU A 80 -4.22 -0.86 4.01
CA LEU A 80 -4.69 0.33 3.32
C LEU A 80 -5.80 -0.05 2.34
N ARG A 81 -6.85 0.75 2.29
CA ARG A 81 -7.92 0.67 1.30
C ARG A 81 -7.71 1.73 0.23
N TYR A 82 -7.76 1.32 -1.03
CA TYR A 82 -7.83 2.24 -2.15
C TYR A 82 -9.26 2.74 -2.34
N GLN A 83 -9.44 4.04 -2.23
CA GLN A 83 -10.67 4.74 -2.52
C GLN A 83 -10.38 5.72 -3.64
N PRO A 84 -10.69 5.39 -4.91
CA PRO A 84 -10.48 6.31 -6.00
C PRO A 84 -11.26 7.59 -5.69
N SER A 85 -10.56 8.72 -5.69
CA SER A 85 -11.20 10.03 -5.61
C SER A 85 -12.28 10.07 -6.69
N GLN A 86 -13.55 10.16 -6.32
CA GLN A 86 -14.62 10.26 -7.31
C GLN A 86 -14.32 11.48 -8.19
N THR A 87 -13.85 11.23 -9.40
CA THR A 87 -13.83 12.27 -10.42
C THR A 87 -15.28 12.41 -10.84
N SER A 88 -15.98 13.39 -10.25
CA SER A 88 -17.31 13.78 -10.72
C SER A 88 -17.21 14.05 -12.23
N PRO A 89 -17.92 13.29 -13.09
CA PRO A 89 -18.00 13.67 -14.49
C PRO A 89 -18.75 15.00 -14.59
N SER A 90 -18.13 15.99 -15.21
CA SER A 90 -18.75 17.27 -15.59
C SER A 90 -19.43 17.15 -16.95
#